data_AF-A0A318U434-F1
#
_entry.id   AF-A0A318U434-F1
#
_cell.length_a   1.000
_cell.length_b   1.000
_cell.length_c   1.000
_cell.angle_alpha   90.00
_cell.angle_beta   90.00
_cell.angle_gamma   90.00
#
_symmetry.space_group_name_H-M   'P 1'
#
loop_
_entity.id
_entity.type
_entity.pdbx_description
1 polymer ?
#
loop_
_entity_poly.entity_id
_entity_poly.type
_entity_poly.pdbx_seq_one_letter_code
_entity_poly.pdbx_strand_id
1 'polypeptide(L)' 'MRHSKNGATRLYMDEADREAFHQRFATLSTLSENLELHRNTVLAPLDKAAVRPFAPFGQTFGPIYLREEAERVFRRKT' A
#
# COMPACT_ATOMS: atom_id res chain seq x y z
N MET A 1 -9.26 18.57 -9.33
CA MET A 1 -9.50 19.95 -8.81
C MET A 1 -8.33 20.84 -9.20
N ARG A 2 -8.58 22.08 -9.66
CA ARG A 2 -7.49 23.00 -10.03
C ARG A 2 -6.93 23.65 -8.75
N HIS A 3 -5.62 23.57 -8.55
CA HIS A 3 -4.98 24.13 -7.38
C HIS A 3 -4.99 25.67 -7.46
N SER A 4 -5.54 26.32 -6.43
CA SER A 4 -5.87 27.76 -6.47
C SER A 4 -4.65 28.68 -6.59
N LYS A 5 -3.48 28.26 -6.11
CA LYS A 5 -2.27 29.10 -6.11
C LYS A 5 -1.41 29.03 -7.36
N ASN A 6 -1.45 27.93 -8.12
CA ASN A 6 -0.55 27.72 -9.26
C ASN A 6 -1.27 27.23 -10.51
N GLY A 7 -2.61 27.12 -10.46
CA GLY A 7 -3.42 26.71 -11.61
C GLY A 7 -3.21 25.26 -12.04
N ALA A 8 -2.40 24.48 -11.32
CA ALA A 8 -2.08 23.10 -11.66
C ALA A 8 -3.29 22.19 -11.44
N THR A 9 -3.59 21.34 -12.42
CA THR A 9 -4.64 20.33 -12.28
C THR A 9 -4.14 19.22 -11.36
N ARG A 10 -4.75 19.07 -10.18
CA ARG A 10 -4.57 17.86 -9.37
C ARG A 10 -5.53 16.79 -9.87
N LEU A 11 -4.95 15.69 -10.31
CA LEU A 11 -5.65 14.44 -10.54
C LEU A 11 -5.94 13.79 -9.19
N TYR A 12 -7.19 13.41 -8.98
CA TYR A 12 -7.64 12.64 -7.83
C TYR A 12 -8.18 11.33 -8.39
N MET A 13 -7.87 10.22 -7.73
CA MET A 13 -8.62 8.98 -7.94
C MET A 13 -10.02 9.17 -7.36
N ASP A 14 -11.02 8.65 -8.05
CA ASP A 14 -12.34 8.50 -7.45
C ASP A 14 -12.35 7.31 -6.46
N GLU A 15 -13.47 7.11 -5.78
CA GLU A 15 -13.56 6.03 -4.78
C GLU A 15 -13.42 4.64 -5.44
N ALA A 16 -13.96 4.46 -6.64
CA ALA A 16 -13.92 3.17 -7.34
C ALA A 16 -12.48 2.80 -7.75
N ASP A 17 -11.71 3.77 -8.24
CA ASP A 17 -10.29 3.62 -8.54
C ASP A 17 -9.50 3.27 -7.26
N ARG A 18 -9.85 3.90 -6.15
CA ARG A 18 -9.22 3.65 -4.84
C ARG A 18 -9.52 2.25 -4.32
N GLU A 19 -10.77 1.81 -4.43
CA GLU A 19 -11.17 0.43 -4.11
C GLU A 19 -10.47 -0.58 -5.00
N ALA A 20 -10.46 -0.36 -6.32
CA ALA A 20 -9.77 -1.24 -7.28
C ALA A 20 -8.26 -1.32 -6.98
N PHE A 21 -7.63 -0.21 -6.59
CA PHE A 21 -6.25 -0.21 -6.12
C PHE A 21 -6.10 -1.10 -4.88
N HIS A 22 -6.96 -0.93 -3.87
CA HIS A 22 -6.89 -1.69 -2.62
C HIS A 22 -7.27 -3.17 -2.76
N GLN A 23 -8.00 -3.57 -3.80
CA GLN A 23 -8.24 -4.99 -4.10
C GLN A 23 -6.94 -5.73 -4.45
N ARG A 24 -6.01 -5.07 -5.12
CA ARG A 24 -4.76 -5.69 -5.61
C ARG A 24 -3.54 -5.31 -4.79
N PHE A 25 -3.53 -4.11 -4.22
CA PHE A 25 -2.38 -3.54 -3.54
C PHE A 25 -2.70 -3.17 -2.09
N ALA A 26 -1.73 -3.36 -1.22
CA ALA A 26 -1.77 -2.90 0.15
C ALA A 26 -0.64 -1.90 0.38
N THR A 27 -0.95 -0.80 1.06
CA THR A 27 0.06 0.14 1.57
C THR A 27 0.37 -0.18 3.03
N LEU A 28 1.52 0.29 3.53
CA LEU A 28 1.82 0.17 4.96
C LEU A 28 0.73 0.77 5.86
N SER A 29 0.10 1.88 5.45
CA SER A 29 -1.01 2.47 6.21
C SER A 29 -2.21 1.54 6.24
N THR A 30 -2.65 1.02 5.10
CA THR A 30 -3.80 0.10 5.07
C THR A 30 -3.54 -1.20 5.82
N LEU A 31 -2.31 -1.72 5.79
CA LEU A 31 -1.95 -2.91 6.57
C LEU A 31 -1.91 -2.60 8.08
N SER A 32 -1.39 -1.43 8.46
CA SER A 32 -1.34 -0.97 9.85
C SER A 32 -2.75 -0.79 10.42
N GLU A 33 -3.65 -0.17 9.66
CA GLU A 33 -5.06 0.02 10.01
C GLU A 33 -5.79 -1.33 10.11
N ASN A 34 -5.69 -2.18 9.08
CA ASN A 34 -6.43 -3.46 9.04
C ASN A 34 -5.96 -4.47 10.10
N LEU A 35 -4.70 -4.40 10.51
CA LEU A 35 -4.13 -5.32 11.52
C LEU A 35 -4.12 -4.70 12.93
N GLU A 36 -4.51 -3.43 13.08
CA GLU A 36 -4.37 -2.65 14.32
C GLU A 36 -2.95 -2.69 14.90
N LEU A 37 -1.95 -2.72 14.01
CA LEU A 37 -0.53 -2.79 14.37
C LEU A 37 0.18 -1.49 13.99
N HIS A 38 1.17 -1.10 14.79
CA HIS A 38 2.05 0.00 14.42
C HIS A 38 2.83 -0.32 13.13
N ARG A 39 3.06 0.69 12.28
CA ARG A 39 3.72 0.56 10.97
C ARG A 39 5.04 -0.22 11.02
N ASN A 40 5.88 0.00 12.03
CA ASN A 40 7.16 -0.73 12.16
C ASN A 40 6.95 -2.22 12.49
N THR A 41 5.88 -2.54 13.21
CA THR A 41 5.48 -3.92 13.56
C THR A 41 4.92 -4.67 12.35
N VAL A 42 4.41 -3.96 11.34
CA VAL A 42 4.02 -4.51 10.03
C VAL A 42 5.24 -4.65 9.11
N LEU A 43 6.12 -3.65 9.09
CA LEU A 43 7.27 -3.63 8.17
C LEU A 43 8.26 -4.77 8.45
N ALA A 44 8.56 -5.06 9.72
CA ALA A 44 9.56 -6.06 10.07
C ALA A 44 9.19 -7.50 9.61
N PRO A 45 7.94 -8.00 9.79
CA PRO A 45 7.50 -9.27 9.21
C PRO A 45 7.58 -9.33 7.69
N LEU A 46 7.22 -8.25 6.99
CA LEU A 46 7.31 -8.19 5.53
C LEU A 46 8.76 -8.33 5.05
N ASP A 47 9.70 -7.59 5.67
CA ASP A 47 11.13 -7.69 5.33
C ASP A 47 11.71 -9.07 5.67
N LYS A 48 11.36 -9.63 6.84
CA LYS A 48 11.75 -10.99 7.24
C LYS A 48 11.25 -12.06 6.25
N ALA A 49 10.06 -11.87 5.68
CA ALA A 49 9.48 -12.74 4.66
C ALA A 49 9.99 -12.43 3.24
N ALA A 50 10.94 -11.50 3.09
CA ALA A 50 11.45 -11.00 1.82
C ALA A 50 10.36 -10.47 0.86
N VAL A 51 9.23 -10.01 1.41
CA VAL A 51 8.17 -9.36 0.61
C VAL A 51 8.63 -7.95 0.27
N ARG A 52 8.88 -7.72 -1.02
CA ARG A 52 9.37 -6.43 -1.53
C ARG A 52 8.21 -5.55 -2.01
N PRO A 53 8.37 -4.22 -1.97
CA PRO A 53 7.42 -3.32 -2.61
C PRO A 53 7.27 -3.67 -4.10
N PHE A 54 6.06 -3.50 -4.61
CA PHE A 54 5.73 -3.66 -6.02
C PHE A 54 6.59 -2.71 -6.86
N ALA A 55 7.35 -3.30 -7.78
CA ALA A 55 8.34 -2.61 -8.59
C ALA A 55 8.13 -2.90 -10.09
N PRO A 56 7.09 -2.34 -10.72
CA PRO A 56 6.90 -2.52 -12.15
C PRO A 56 8.09 -1.86 -12.87
N PHE A 57 8.67 -2.59 -13.82
CA PHE A 57 9.87 -2.16 -14.54
C PHE A 57 11.08 -1.84 -13.62
N GLY A 58 11.12 -2.42 -12.43
CA GLY A 58 12.20 -2.19 -11.46
C GLY A 58 12.10 -0.87 -10.68
N GLN A 59 11.05 -0.08 -10.88
CA GLN A 59 10.84 1.18 -10.14
C GLN A 59 9.84 1.00 -9.00
N THR A 60 10.22 1.42 -7.79
CA THR A 60 9.33 1.44 -6.63
C THR A 60 8.70 2.82 -6.44
N PHE A 61 7.43 2.85 -6.02
CA PHE A 61 6.68 4.09 -5.75
C PHE A 61 6.39 4.24 -4.25
N GLY A 62 7.32 3.77 -3.42
CA GLY A 62 7.15 3.68 -1.97
C GLY A 62 6.64 2.31 -1.51
N PRO A 63 6.14 2.20 -0.27
CA PRO A 63 5.76 0.93 0.36
C PRO A 63 4.36 0.47 -0.08
N ILE A 64 4.25 0.16 -1.37
CA ILE A 64 3.08 -0.45 -2.01
C ILE A 64 3.43 -1.91 -2.24
N TYR A 65 2.60 -2.83 -1.77
CA TYR A 65 2.84 -4.27 -1.87
C TYR A 65 1.68 -4.93 -2.61
N LEU A 66 1.93 -6.09 -3.23
CA LEU A 66 0.85 -6.96 -3.66
C LEU A 66 0.09 -7.44 -2.42
N ARG A 67 -1.22 -7.21 -2.40
CA ARG A 67 -2.06 -7.49 -1.22
C ARG A 67 -1.94 -8.94 -0.79
N GLU A 68 -2.07 -9.88 -1.72
CA GLU A 68 -2.02 -11.31 -1.42
C GLU A 68 -0.69 -11.74 -0.78
N GLU A 69 0.43 -11.20 -1.26
CA GLU A 69 1.76 -11.52 -0.72
C GLU A 69 1.95 -10.94 0.67
N ALA A 70 1.53 -9.68 0.87
CA ALA A 70 1.60 -9.01 2.16
C ALA A 70 0.71 -9.71 3.20
N GLU A 71 -0.55 -9.98 2.89
CA GLU A 71 -1.50 -10.62 3.81
C GLU A 71 -1.08 -12.06 4.16
N ARG A 72 -0.44 -12.79 3.24
CA ARG A 72 0.07 -14.15 3.50
C ARG A 72 1.07 -14.18 4.66
N VAL A 73 1.84 -13.11 4.85
CA VAL A 73 2.78 -12.99 5.98
C VAL A 73 2.05 -13.00 7.33
N PHE A 74 0.82 -12.47 7.37
CA PHE A 74 0.04 -12.31 8.59
C PHE A 74 -1.02 -13.41 8.80
N ARG A 75 -1.35 -14.21 7.77
CA ARG A 75 -2.37 -15.28 7.79
C ARG A 75 -2.11 -16.45 8.75
N ARG A 76 -0.93 -16.54 9.37
CA ARG A 76 -0.55 -17.65 10.28
C ARG A 76 -0.50 -17.28 11.76
N LYS A 77 -0.98 -16.10 12.16
CA LYS A 77 -1.05 -15.66 13.56
C LYS A 77 -2.47 -15.65 14.12
N THR A 78 -3.26 -16.67 13.79
CA THR A 78 -4.55 -16.93 14.44
C THR A 78 -4.48 -18.25 15.18
#